data_AF-A0A955JYA5-F1
#
_entry.id   AF-A0A955JYA5-F1
#
_cell.length_a   1.000
_cell.length_b   1.000
_cell.length_c   1.000
_cell.angle_alpha   90.00
_cell.angle_beta   90.00
_cell.angle_gamma   90.00
#
_symmetry.space_group_name_H-M   'P 1'
#
loop_
_entity.id
_entity.type
_entity.pdbx_description
1 polymer ?
#
loop_
_entity_poly.entity_id
_entity_poly.type
_entity_poly.pdbx_seq_one_letter_code
_entity_poly.pdbx_strand_id
1 'polypeptide(L)'
;EPAMADIASEQLKDLPGGESYIQRAADMKHLTAIDNLLSNDPNAELSAEDVAFLYELNRTIEGFGYDEDPRVRELQLKAANTKTAELLEQVNPDAEMTKRVRSHIRVRELMDRAREDRYSDFSDEELSFIYGLDGPLTTLDPEDYELAKTIDYHHDGRDRERLLELMPASLERQYQTSLKAYEATARSLGIETVDTARLEREFSAKLEAWQEQGAYQYVLERLIERDTQFTLVMTPNILASKEQIIASAQDFGKDQPYETYIYRELYDQYSSEELSGAQEQAVAARFSLMPSKFTPELEQVPVEQQRTKLQQLKDSLPQLSIRVPSILDAISYWQSLRAKGVALSGDDMHYKTGIRHIDLEPRRLDSFLSVPRSGVNVAGKPLLSSSFAEVDDDARVLVG
;
A
#
# COMPACT_ATOMS: atom_id res chain seq x y z
N GLU A 1 -12.89 42.91 -14.51
CA GLU A 1 -12.60 41.71 -15.31
C GLU A 1 -13.69 40.62 -15.39
N PRO A 2 -14.80 40.58 -14.61
CA PRO A 2 -15.76 39.46 -14.70
C PRO A 2 -16.58 39.42 -16.01
N ALA A 3 -16.72 40.54 -16.73
CA ALA A 3 -17.54 40.61 -17.93
C ALA A 3 -17.00 39.80 -19.14
N MET A 4 -15.69 39.52 -19.21
CA MET A 4 -15.09 38.79 -20.33
C MET A 4 -15.33 37.28 -20.25
N ALA A 5 -15.32 36.72 -19.04
CA ALA A 5 -15.54 35.28 -18.81
C ALA A 5 -16.99 34.87 -19.10
N ASP A 6 -17.95 35.72 -18.74
CA ASP A 6 -19.37 35.48 -18.98
C ASP A 6 -19.70 35.53 -20.49
N ILE A 7 -19.15 36.52 -21.22
CA ILE A 7 -19.31 36.63 -22.67
C ILE A 7 -18.63 35.47 -23.41
N ALA A 8 -17.43 35.08 -22.99
CA ALA A 8 -16.74 33.92 -23.56
C ALA A 8 -17.53 32.62 -23.34
N SER A 9 -18.09 32.43 -22.15
CA SER A 9 -18.91 31.25 -21.82
C SER A 9 -20.19 31.17 -22.65
N GLU A 10 -20.82 32.31 -22.94
CA GLU A 10 -22.04 32.37 -23.76
C GLU A 10 -21.77 32.01 -25.23
N GLN A 11 -20.62 32.42 -25.78
CA GLN A 11 -20.21 32.06 -27.14
C GLN A 11 -19.70 30.62 -27.27
N LEU A 12 -19.18 30.04 -26.19
CA LEU A 12 -18.62 28.69 -26.20
C LEU A 12 -19.70 27.59 -26.19
N LYS A 13 -20.93 27.88 -25.73
CA LYS A 13 -22.05 26.91 -25.69
C LYS A 13 -22.34 26.26 -27.04
N ASP A 14 -22.11 26.98 -28.13
CA ASP A 14 -22.43 26.54 -29.49
C ASP A 14 -21.26 25.83 -30.19
N LEU A 15 -20.11 25.65 -29.52
CA LEU A 15 -18.91 25.04 -30.09
C LEU A 15 -18.72 23.59 -29.61
N PRO A 16 -18.21 22.67 -30.46
CA PRO A 16 -17.84 21.33 -30.04
C PRO A 16 -16.80 21.39 -28.90
N GLY A 17 -17.11 20.81 -27.74
CA GLY A 17 -16.27 20.88 -26.54
C GLY A 17 -16.52 22.08 -25.61
N GLY A 18 -17.47 22.96 -25.95
CA GLY A 18 -17.84 24.12 -25.15
C GLY A 18 -18.37 23.79 -23.76
N GLU A 19 -19.11 22.69 -23.61
CA GLU A 19 -19.62 22.22 -22.32
C GLU A 19 -18.48 21.89 -21.34
N SER A 20 -17.43 21.19 -21.81
CA SER A 20 -16.23 20.89 -21.01
C SER A 20 -15.53 22.18 -20.57
N TYR A 21 -15.40 23.17 -21.46
CA TYR A 21 -14.82 24.46 -21.10
C TYR A 21 -15.63 25.19 -20.02
N ILE A 22 -16.95 25.27 -20.19
CA ILE A 22 -17.86 25.93 -19.24
C ILE A 22 -17.78 25.24 -17.87
N GLN A 23 -17.72 23.92 -17.87
CA GLN A 23 -17.57 23.14 -16.66
C GLN A 23 -16.25 23.47 -15.95
N ARG A 24 -15.12 23.43 -16.66
CA ARG A 24 -13.82 23.80 -16.10
C ARG A 24 -13.85 25.23 -15.54
N ALA A 25 -14.40 26.19 -16.27
CA ALA A 25 -14.51 27.58 -15.79
C ALA A 25 -15.33 27.70 -14.51
N ALA A 26 -16.44 26.96 -14.39
CA ALA A 26 -17.24 26.89 -13.17
C ALA A 26 -16.45 26.27 -12.01
N ASP A 27 -15.73 25.18 -12.27
CA ASP A 27 -14.90 24.49 -11.28
C ASP A 27 -13.79 25.40 -10.77
N MET A 28 -13.10 26.12 -11.66
CA MET A 28 -12.05 27.07 -11.28
C MET A 28 -12.61 28.18 -10.39
N LYS A 29 -13.81 28.67 -10.69
CA LYS A 29 -14.49 29.70 -9.89
C LYS A 29 -14.84 29.16 -8.50
N HIS A 30 -15.28 27.92 -8.40
CA HIS A 30 -15.59 27.27 -7.12
C HIS A 30 -14.31 27.02 -6.30
N LEU A 31 -13.24 26.48 -6.89
CA LEU A 31 -11.93 26.35 -6.24
C LEU A 31 -11.41 27.69 -5.71
N THR A 32 -11.50 28.77 -6.50
CA THR A 32 -11.10 30.11 -6.07
C THR A 32 -11.97 30.65 -4.94
N ALA A 33 -13.28 30.33 -4.91
CA ALA A 33 -14.14 30.72 -3.80
C ALA A 33 -13.72 30.02 -2.50
N ILE A 34 -13.43 28.71 -2.57
CA ILE A 34 -12.94 27.92 -1.42
C ILE A 34 -11.57 28.45 -0.95
N ASP A 35 -10.63 28.70 -1.86
CA ASP A 35 -9.30 29.22 -1.50
C ASP A 35 -9.37 30.58 -0.82
N ASN A 36 -10.20 31.49 -1.34
CA ASN A 36 -10.43 32.79 -0.70
C ASN A 36 -11.05 32.65 0.69
N LEU A 37 -11.99 31.71 0.86
CA LEU A 37 -12.63 31.45 2.15
C LEU A 37 -11.58 30.98 3.18
N LEU A 38 -10.79 29.95 2.84
CA LEU A 38 -9.78 29.37 3.72
C LEU A 38 -8.57 30.29 3.94
N SER A 39 -8.22 31.12 2.97
CA SER A 39 -7.14 32.10 3.10
C SER A 39 -7.51 33.26 4.04
N ASN A 40 -8.79 33.63 4.10
CA ASN A 40 -9.27 34.68 5.01
C ASN A 40 -9.46 34.16 6.44
N ASP A 41 -9.98 32.95 6.58
CA ASP A 41 -10.11 32.26 7.86
C ASP A 41 -9.80 30.77 7.68
N PRO A 42 -8.63 30.30 8.15
CA PRO A 42 -8.25 28.88 8.10
C PRO A 42 -9.21 27.95 8.84
N ASN A 43 -10.08 28.49 9.71
CA ASN A 43 -11.09 27.73 10.44
C ASN A 43 -12.50 27.85 9.82
N ALA A 44 -12.64 28.49 8.66
CA ALA A 44 -13.91 28.61 7.98
C ALA A 44 -14.51 27.24 7.65
N GLU A 45 -15.79 27.07 7.96
CA GLU A 45 -16.51 25.82 7.70
C GLU A 45 -16.92 25.72 6.23
N LEU A 46 -16.49 24.65 5.56
CA LEU A 46 -16.98 24.28 4.24
C LEU A 46 -18.37 23.66 4.34
N SER A 47 -19.21 23.89 3.33
CA SER A 47 -20.50 23.19 3.22
C SER A 47 -20.31 21.75 2.76
N ALA A 48 -21.34 20.91 2.93
CA ALA A 48 -21.34 19.54 2.41
C ALA A 48 -21.12 19.49 0.89
N GLU A 49 -21.61 20.49 0.15
CA GLU A 49 -21.42 20.62 -1.30
C GLU A 49 -19.98 21.00 -1.65
N ASP A 50 -19.38 21.94 -0.89
CA ASP A 50 -17.97 22.31 -1.07
C ASP A 50 -17.04 21.13 -0.80
N VAL A 51 -17.33 20.35 0.25
CA VAL A 51 -16.58 19.12 0.57
C VAL A 51 -16.75 18.09 -0.55
N ALA A 52 -17.98 17.83 -1.00
CA ALA A 52 -18.22 16.86 -2.07
C ALA A 52 -17.57 17.26 -3.41
N PHE A 53 -17.51 18.56 -3.68
CA PHE A 53 -16.81 19.13 -4.83
C PHE A 53 -15.30 18.99 -4.69
N LEU A 54 -14.71 19.49 -3.60
CA LEU A 54 -13.26 19.54 -3.39
C LEU A 54 -12.61 18.15 -3.35
N TYR A 55 -13.35 17.15 -2.87
CA TYR A 55 -12.91 15.76 -2.81
C TYR A 55 -13.38 14.93 -4.02
N GLU A 56 -13.89 15.57 -5.06
CA GLU A 56 -14.18 14.99 -6.38
C GLU A 56 -15.15 13.79 -6.35
N LEU A 57 -16.04 13.75 -5.36
CA LEU A 57 -16.91 12.60 -5.10
C LEU A 57 -17.87 12.27 -6.25
N ASN A 58 -18.26 13.30 -6.97
CA ASN A 58 -19.23 13.19 -8.07
C ASN A 58 -18.54 13.10 -9.44
N ARG A 59 -17.35 13.72 -9.56
CA ARG A 59 -16.55 13.78 -10.80
C ARG A 59 -15.19 14.42 -10.51
N THR A 60 -14.22 14.09 -11.35
CA THR A 60 -12.91 14.72 -11.40
C THR A 60 -13.00 16.17 -11.87
N ILE A 61 -12.19 17.04 -11.28
CA ILE A 61 -11.99 18.44 -11.61
C ILE A 61 -10.82 18.53 -12.59
N GLU A 62 -11.13 18.91 -13.83
CA GLU A 62 -10.13 19.08 -14.87
C GLU A 62 -9.58 20.51 -14.90
N GLY A 63 -8.26 20.65 -15.01
CA GLY A 63 -7.60 21.94 -15.17
C GLY A 63 -7.62 22.47 -16.61
N PHE A 64 -7.22 23.73 -16.80
CA PHE A 64 -6.90 24.26 -18.12
C PHE A 64 -5.45 23.90 -18.51
N GLY A 65 -5.28 22.81 -19.26
CA GLY A 65 -3.98 22.40 -19.80
C GLY A 65 -3.23 21.33 -18.98
N TYR A 66 -3.79 20.93 -17.82
CA TYR A 66 -3.37 19.78 -17.03
C TYR A 66 -4.56 18.82 -16.91
N ASP A 67 -4.28 17.51 -16.79
CA ASP A 67 -5.32 16.50 -16.59
C ASP A 67 -6.01 16.66 -15.20
N GLU A 68 -5.29 17.16 -14.19
CA GLU A 68 -5.78 17.49 -12.83
C GLU A 68 -5.34 18.92 -12.44
N ASP A 69 -6.20 19.69 -11.76
CA ASP A 69 -5.82 21.03 -11.28
C ASP A 69 -5.00 20.92 -9.96
N PRO A 70 -3.75 21.42 -9.93
CA PRO A 70 -2.87 21.25 -8.77
C PRO A 70 -3.39 21.91 -7.48
N ARG A 71 -4.32 22.87 -7.58
CA ARG A 71 -4.91 23.55 -6.41
C ARG A 71 -5.87 22.66 -5.64
N VAL A 72 -6.46 21.64 -6.27
CA VAL A 72 -7.37 20.70 -5.61
C VAL A 72 -6.68 20.11 -4.38
N ARG A 73 -5.46 19.61 -4.58
CA ARG A 73 -4.64 19.01 -3.52
C ARG A 73 -4.25 20.00 -2.42
N GLU A 74 -3.80 21.19 -2.79
CA GLU A 74 -3.45 22.25 -1.84
C GLU A 74 -4.65 22.63 -0.96
N LEU A 75 -5.83 22.75 -1.57
CA LEU A 75 -7.06 23.11 -0.86
C LEU A 75 -7.59 21.98 0.02
N GLN A 76 -7.46 20.72 -0.41
CA GLN A 76 -7.78 19.56 0.44
C GLN A 76 -6.96 19.57 1.73
N LEU A 77 -5.65 19.88 1.65
CA LEU A 77 -4.78 19.99 2.82
C LEU A 77 -5.16 21.18 3.71
N LYS A 78 -5.42 22.37 3.11
CA LYS A 78 -5.89 23.55 3.87
C LYS A 78 -7.23 23.30 4.58
N ALA A 79 -8.16 22.61 3.92
CA ALA A 79 -9.51 22.34 4.40
C ALA A 79 -9.59 21.19 5.42
N ALA A 80 -8.55 20.39 5.57
CA ALA A 80 -8.56 19.21 6.41
C ALA A 80 -8.67 19.58 7.90
N ASN A 81 -9.87 19.41 8.45
CA ASN A 81 -10.20 19.60 9.86
C ASN A 81 -11.31 18.62 10.28
N THR A 82 -11.57 18.52 11.59
CA THR A 82 -12.55 17.57 12.15
C THR A 82 -13.92 17.71 11.50
N LYS A 83 -14.35 18.95 11.18
CA LYS A 83 -15.64 19.20 10.56
C LYS A 83 -15.71 18.69 9.13
N THR A 84 -14.64 18.89 8.35
CA THR A 84 -14.50 18.35 7.00
C THR A 84 -14.56 16.81 7.02
N ALA A 85 -13.90 16.16 7.99
CA ALA A 85 -13.97 14.71 8.14
C ALA A 85 -15.39 14.22 8.48
N GLU A 86 -16.09 14.89 9.40
CA GLU A 86 -17.50 14.58 9.73
C GLU A 86 -18.43 14.75 8.52
N LEU A 87 -18.22 15.78 7.71
CA LEU A 87 -19.00 16.02 6.50
C LEU A 87 -18.71 14.95 5.46
N LEU A 88 -17.43 14.59 5.25
CA LEU A 88 -17.04 13.50 4.35
C LEU A 88 -17.71 12.19 4.73
N GLU A 89 -17.76 11.82 6.00
CA GLU A 89 -18.47 10.61 6.44
C GLU A 89 -19.97 10.61 6.09
N GLN A 90 -20.58 11.80 6.02
CA GLN A 90 -21.99 11.95 5.67
C GLN A 90 -22.23 11.90 4.16
N VAL A 91 -21.37 12.56 3.37
CA VAL A 91 -21.55 12.69 1.91
C VAL A 91 -20.85 11.58 1.12
N ASN A 92 -19.87 10.91 1.72
CA ASN A 92 -19.09 9.83 1.15
C ASN A 92 -18.91 8.69 2.17
N PRO A 93 -19.64 7.58 2.03
CA PRO A 93 -19.41 6.41 2.88
C PRO A 93 -18.07 5.70 2.57
N ASP A 94 -17.27 6.18 1.61
CA ASP A 94 -15.90 5.69 1.42
C ASP A 94 -15.05 6.02 2.65
N ALA A 95 -14.71 4.95 3.36
CA ALA A 95 -13.91 5.01 4.57
C ALA A 95 -12.47 5.48 4.30
N GLU A 96 -11.93 5.32 3.09
CA GLU A 96 -10.52 5.60 2.82
C GLU A 96 -10.22 7.10 2.76
N MET A 97 -11.06 7.87 2.07
CA MET A 97 -10.89 9.31 1.95
C MET A 97 -11.07 10.03 3.28
N THR A 98 -12.08 9.64 4.05
CA THR A 98 -12.28 10.12 5.42
C THR A 98 -11.06 9.78 6.29
N LYS A 99 -10.55 8.54 6.19
CA LYS A 99 -9.37 8.12 6.95
C LYS A 99 -8.13 8.94 6.57
N ARG A 100 -7.96 9.29 5.29
CA ARG A 100 -6.89 10.20 4.84
C ARG A 100 -6.96 11.56 5.50
N VAL A 101 -8.13 12.20 5.48
CA VAL A 101 -8.33 13.51 6.12
C VAL A 101 -8.09 13.45 7.61
N ARG A 102 -8.59 12.42 8.30
CA ARG A 102 -8.34 12.22 9.74
C ARG A 102 -6.86 12.02 10.05
N SER A 103 -6.13 11.28 9.21
CA SER A 103 -4.68 11.12 9.37
C SER A 103 -3.93 12.43 9.18
N HIS A 104 -4.27 13.24 8.17
CA HIS A 104 -3.69 14.57 7.96
C HIS A 104 -3.86 15.48 9.19
N ILE A 105 -5.08 15.56 9.73
CA ILE A 105 -5.40 16.34 10.94
C ILE A 105 -4.50 15.90 12.10
N ARG A 106 -4.38 14.60 12.32
CA ARG A 106 -3.56 14.03 13.38
C ARG A 106 -2.07 14.38 13.22
N VAL A 107 -1.52 14.32 12.00
CA VAL A 107 -0.12 14.72 11.74
C VAL A 107 0.08 16.20 12.06
N ARG A 108 -0.85 17.07 11.63
CA ARG A 108 -0.76 18.51 11.88
C ARG A 108 -0.78 18.83 13.38
N GLU A 109 -1.70 18.21 14.14
CA GLU A 109 -1.77 18.38 15.61
C GLU A 109 -0.47 17.94 16.30
N LEU A 110 0.13 16.83 15.85
CA LEU A 110 1.41 16.35 16.38
C LEU A 110 2.55 17.32 16.08
N MET A 111 2.55 17.92 14.90
CA MET A 111 3.55 18.90 14.50
C MET A 111 3.46 20.22 15.26
N ASP A 112 2.26 20.74 15.45
CA ASP A 112 2.05 21.96 16.22
C ASP A 112 2.54 21.76 17.66
N ARG A 113 2.23 20.60 18.26
CA ARG A 113 2.78 20.19 19.57
C ARG A 113 4.31 20.06 19.55
N ALA A 114 4.87 19.41 18.54
CA ALA A 114 6.32 19.22 18.43
C ALA A 114 7.07 20.57 18.36
N ARG A 115 6.48 21.57 17.69
CA ARG A 115 7.01 22.94 17.59
C ARG A 115 6.93 23.70 18.91
N GLU A 116 5.86 23.51 19.69
CA GLU A 116 5.65 24.22 20.95
C GLU A 116 6.50 23.66 22.11
N ASP A 117 6.62 22.33 22.22
CA ASP A 117 7.17 21.67 23.42
C ASP A 117 8.62 21.18 23.30
N ARG A 118 9.35 21.52 22.22
CA ARG A 118 10.74 21.07 21.98
C ARG A 118 10.89 19.54 21.96
N TYR A 119 10.04 18.84 21.18
CA TYR A 119 10.27 17.44 20.78
C TYR A 119 10.53 16.45 21.94
N SER A 120 9.75 16.50 23.02
CA SER A 120 9.87 15.53 24.11
C SER A 120 8.52 14.91 24.48
N ASP A 121 8.41 13.61 24.23
CA ASP A 121 7.40 12.64 24.70
C ASP A 121 6.14 12.47 23.85
N PHE A 122 6.29 11.90 22.65
CA PHE A 122 5.18 11.21 21.99
C PHE A 122 4.78 9.96 22.79
N SER A 123 3.49 9.67 22.80
CA SER A 123 2.95 8.39 23.29
C SER A 123 3.27 7.25 22.32
N ASP A 124 3.13 6.01 22.79
CA ASP A 124 3.36 4.81 21.98
C ASP A 124 2.45 4.74 20.74
N GLU A 125 1.21 5.22 20.89
CA GLU A 125 0.24 5.28 19.80
C GLU A 125 0.66 6.32 18.75
N GLU A 126 1.18 7.46 19.19
CA GLU A 126 1.67 8.52 18.30
C GLU A 126 2.93 8.08 17.56
N LEU A 127 3.87 7.42 18.24
CA LEU A 127 5.04 6.82 17.59
C LEU A 127 4.63 5.76 16.56
N SER A 128 3.69 4.87 16.93
CA SER A 128 3.18 3.86 16.00
C SER A 128 2.53 4.49 14.76
N PHE A 129 1.83 5.61 14.93
CA PHE A 129 1.22 6.39 13.84
C PHE A 129 2.26 7.10 12.98
N ILE A 130 3.18 7.87 13.59
CA ILE A 130 4.22 8.65 12.89
C ILE A 130 5.09 7.73 12.02
N TYR A 131 5.50 6.59 12.57
CA TYR A 131 6.36 5.64 11.87
C TYR A 131 5.57 4.63 11.03
N GLY A 132 4.24 4.63 11.05
CA GLY A 132 3.43 3.69 10.27
C GLY A 132 3.60 2.22 10.69
N LEU A 133 3.84 1.95 11.98
CA LEU A 133 3.98 0.59 12.50
C LEU A 133 2.69 -0.24 12.30
N ASP A 134 1.52 0.40 12.35
CA ASP A 134 0.23 -0.31 12.35
C ASP A 134 -0.38 -0.54 10.96
N GLY A 135 0.32 -0.15 9.91
CA GLY A 135 -0.14 -0.37 8.55
C GLY A 135 0.31 0.74 7.62
N PRO A 136 -0.03 0.57 6.33
CA PRO A 136 0.50 1.46 5.33
C PRO A 136 0.01 2.89 5.56
N LEU A 137 0.95 3.84 5.53
CA LEU A 137 0.67 5.27 5.49
C LEU A 137 0.04 5.68 4.15
N THR A 138 -0.65 4.78 3.43
CA THR A 138 -1.47 5.15 2.25
C THR A 138 -2.58 6.14 2.62
N THR A 139 -2.81 6.35 3.92
CA THR A 139 -3.66 7.42 4.43
C THR A 139 -2.97 8.77 4.58
N LEU A 140 -1.64 8.82 4.61
CA LEU A 140 -0.89 10.07 4.67
C LEU A 140 -0.54 10.55 3.28
N ASP A 141 -0.73 11.83 3.07
CA ASP A 141 -0.22 12.49 1.89
C ASP A 141 1.33 12.49 1.91
N PRO A 142 2.02 12.38 0.76
CA PRO A 142 3.47 12.63 0.66
C PRO A 142 4.00 13.82 1.46
N GLU A 143 3.22 14.91 1.57
CA GLU A 143 3.61 16.07 2.38
C GLU A 143 3.56 15.77 3.89
N ASP A 144 2.51 15.09 4.36
CA ASP A 144 2.39 14.62 5.74
C ASP A 144 3.45 13.58 6.10
N TYR A 145 3.86 12.81 5.10
CA TYR A 145 4.89 11.80 5.23
C TYR A 145 6.29 12.42 5.43
N GLU A 146 6.65 13.41 4.61
CA GLU A 146 7.89 14.20 4.81
C GLU A 146 7.87 14.98 6.15
N LEU A 147 6.67 15.36 6.58
CA LEU A 147 6.47 16.02 7.86
C LEU A 147 6.69 15.06 9.04
N ALA A 148 6.19 13.83 8.97
CA ALA A 148 6.47 12.76 9.93
C ALA A 148 7.98 12.42 10.00
N LYS A 149 8.68 12.40 8.86
CA LYS A 149 10.16 12.26 8.85
C LYS A 149 10.90 13.40 9.52
N THR A 150 10.36 14.62 9.43
CA THR A 150 10.96 15.78 10.09
C THR A 150 10.96 15.61 11.60
N ILE A 151 9.91 14.99 12.15
CA ILE A 151 9.84 14.62 13.58
C ILE A 151 10.95 13.62 13.94
N ASP A 152 11.13 12.55 13.17
CA ASP A 152 12.19 11.55 13.39
C ASP A 152 13.60 12.18 13.37
N TYR A 153 13.87 13.05 12.39
CA TYR A 153 15.15 13.76 12.28
C TYR A 153 15.47 14.60 13.53
N HIS A 154 14.45 15.20 14.16
CA HIS A 154 14.62 15.99 15.38
C HIS A 154 14.73 15.14 16.66
N HIS A 155 14.39 13.86 16.60
CA HIS A 155 14.48 12.95 17.74
C HIS A 155 15.84 12.25 17.89
N ASP A 156 16.78 12.40 16.94
CA ASP A 156 18.18 11.90 17.00
C ASP A 156 18.27 10.41 17.40
N GLY A 157 17.32 9.60 16.92
CA GLY A 157 17.27 8.16 17.22
C GLY A 157 16.79 7.80 18.63
N ARG A 158 16.36 8.76 19.46
CA ARG A 158 15.82 8.51 20.81
C ARG A 158 14.60 7.58 20.81
N ASP A 159 13.86 7.54 19.71
CA ASP A 159 12.65 6.72 19.61
C ASP A 159 12.95 5.28 19.19
N ARG A 160 14.18 4.95 18.75
CA ARG A 160 14.50 3.61 18.20
C ARG A 160 14.26 2.48 19.18
N GLU A 161 14.73 2.60 20.42
CA GLU A 161 14.53 1.56 21.44
C GLU A 161 13.04 1.37 21.74
N ARG A 162 12.30 2.47 21.85
CA ARG A 162 10.86 2.45 22.09
C ARG A 162 10.08 1.86 20.91
N LEU A 163 10.47 2.19 19.67
CA LEU A 163 9.87 1.60 18.48
C LEU A 163 10.12 0.08 18.40
N LEU A 164 11.31 -0.40 18.79
CA LEU A 164 11.58 -1.84 18.90
C LEU A 164 10.66 -2.52 19.92
N GLU A 165 10.41 -1.88 21.06
CA GLU A 165 9.48 -2.39 22.08
C GLU A 165 8.01 -2.43 21.58
N LEU A 166 7.65 -1.55 20.63
CA LEU A 166 6.31 -1.49 20.05
C LEU A 166 6.07 -2.48 18.90
N MET A 167 7.12 -3.07 18.32
CA MET A 167 7.02 -3.98 17.18
C MET A 167 6.09 -5.18 17.44
N PRO A 168 6.19 -5.93 18.56
CA PRO A 168 5.28 -7.04 18.82
C PRO A 168 3.81 -6.60 18.86
N ALA A 169 3.52 -5.54 19.62
CA ALA A 169 2.15 -5.03 19.77
C ALA A 169 1.57 -4.51 18.44
N SER A 170 2.41 -3.92 17.59
CA SER A 170 2.04 -3.54 16.23
C SER A 170 1.65 -4.75 15.38
N LEU A 171 2.45 -5.82 15.41
CA LEU A 171 2.15 -7.04 14.67
C LEU A 171 0.90 -7.76 15.20
N GLU A 172 0.68 -7.75 16.52
CA GLU A 172 -0.56 -8.22 17.15
C GLU A 172 -1.79 -7.45 16.66
N ARG A 173 -1.70 -6.13 16.51
CA ARG A 173 -2.78 -5.32 15.92
C ARG A 173 -3.07 -5.70 14.46
N GLN A 174 -2.06 -6.14 13.71
CA GLN A 174 -2.24 -6.62 12.34
C GLN A 174 -2.82 -8.05 12.26
N TYR A 175 -2.76 -8.83 13.34
CA TYR A 175 -3.13 -10.25 13.35
C TYR A 175 -4.55 -10.50 12.85
N GLN A 176 -5.54 -9.76 13.35
CA GLN A 176 -6.94 -9.96 12.99
C GLN A 176 -7.18 -9.71 11.48
N THR A 177 -6.47 -8.74 10.92
CA THR A 177 -6.55 -8.46 9.48
C THR A 177 -5.85 -9.53 8.66
N SER A 178 -4.71 -10.03 9.13
CA SER A 178 -4.00 -11.15 8.51
C SER A 178 -4.81 -12.45 8.58
N LEU A 179 -5.53 -12.70 9.68
CA LEU A 179 -6.42 -13.84 9.84
C LEU A 179 -7.59 -13.79 8.84
N LYS A 180 -8.25 -12.63 8.68
CA LYS A 180 -9.29 -12.46 7.65
C LYS A 180 -8.76 -12.75 6.24
N ALA A 181 -7.53 -12.30 5.94
CA ALA A 181 -6.88 -12.55 4.66
C ALA A 181 -6.52 -14.03 4.46
N TYR A 182 -6.05 -14.70 5.52
CA TYR A 182 -5.81 -16.14 5.54
C TYR A 182 -7.11 -16.92 5.27
N GLU A 183 -8.21 -16.58 5.92
CA GLU A 183 -9.51 -17.22 5.72
C GLU A 183 -10.02 -17.04 4.29
N ALA A 184 -9.87 -15.84 3.71
CA ALA A 184 -10.21 -15.57 2.32
C ALA A 184 -9.34 -16.41 1.37
N THR A 185 -8.04 -16.49 1.64
CA THR A 185 -7.10 -17.31 0.85
C THR A 185 -7.45 -18.79 0.94
N ALA A 186 -7.63 -19.34 2.14
CA ALA A 186 -8.03 -20.72 2.38
C ALA A 186 -9.34 -21.08 1.66
N ARG A 187 -10.35 -20.21 1.75
CA ARG A 187 -11.63 -20.38 1.03
C ARG A 187 -11.43 -20.44 -0.48
N SER A 188 -10.64 -19.51 -1.04
CA SER A 188 -10.37 -19.46 -2.48
C SER A 188 -9.57 -20.65 -3.01
N LEU A 189 -8.78 -21.30 -2.14
CA LEU A 189 -8.06 -22.55 -2.43
C LEU A 189 -8.93 -23.81 -2.25
N GLY A 190 -10.13 -23.67 -1.67
CA GLY A 190 -11.02 -24.78 -1.36
C GLY A 190 -10.51 -25.66 -0.22
N ILE A 191 -9.78 -25.09 0.74
CA ILE A 191 -9.27 -25.82 1.92
C ILE A 191 -10.01 -25.40 3.20
N GLU A 192 -10.04 -26.30 4.18
CA GLU A 192 -10.54 -25.99 5.51
C GLU A 192 -9.59 -25.04 6.24
N THR A 193 -10.17 -24.05 6.91
CA THR A 193 -9.42 -23.13 7.77
C THR A 193 -8.95 -23.85 9.03
N VAL A 194 -7.75 -23.55 9.46
CA VAL A 194 -7.21 -24.05 10.72
C VAL A 194 -7.90 -23.36 11.90
N ASP A 195 -8.03 -24.10 13.00
CA ASP A 195 -8.54 -23.59 14.28
C ASP A 195 -7.79 -22.32 14.72
N THR A 196 -8.54 -21.27 15.06
CA THR A 196 -7.98 -19.96 15.41
C THR A 196 -7.06 -20.04 16.64
N ALA A 197 -7.40 -20.83 17.66
CA ALA A 197 -6.56 -20.98 18.85
C ALA A 197 -5.23 -21.71 18.55
N ARG A 198 -5.18 -22.53 17.50
CA ARG A 198 -3.91 -23.05 16.98
C ARG A 198 -3.11 -21.95 16.27
N LEU A 199 -3.73 -21.18 15.39
CA LEU A 199 -3.05 -20.09 14.66
C LEU A 199 -2.51 -19.00 15.61
N GLU A 200 -3.25 -18.67 16.67
CA GLU A 200 -2.81 -17.71 17.70
C GLU A 200 -1.55 -18.21 18.41
N ARG A 201 -1.51 -19.49 18.81
CA ARG A 201 -0.32 -20.09 19.44
C ARG A 201 0.89 -20.12 18.50
N GLU A 202 0.69 -20.49 17.23
CA GLU A 202 1.77 -20.49 16.24
C GLU A 202 2.28 -19.06 15.98
N PHE A 203 1.39 -18.07 15.97
CA PHE A 203 1.76 -16.67 15.83
C PHE A 203 2.55 -16.13 17.04
N SER A 204 2.09 -16.40 18.27
CA SER A 204 2.83 -16.01 19.48
C SER A 204 4.24 -16.58 19.49
N ALA A 205 4.40 -17.85 19.12
CA ALA A 205 5.72 -18.47 18.98
C ALA A 205 6.58 -17.80 17.89
N LYS A 206 5.97 -17.35 16.77
CA LYS A 206 6.68 -16.62 15.73
C LYS A 206 7.13 -15.23 16.20
N LEU A 207 6.32 -14.52 17.00
CA LEU A 207 6.71 -13.22 17.58
C LEU A 207 7.95 -13.34 18.47
N GLU A 208 8.00 -14.36 19.33
CA GLU A 208 9.17 -14.66 20.16
C GLU A 208 10.38 -14.98 19.29
N ALA A 209 10.22 -15.85 18.28
CA ALA A 209 11.29 -16.22 17.37
C ALA A 209 11.84 -15.01 16.58
N TRP A 210 10.98 -14.12 16.08
CA TRP A 210 11.39 -12.92 15.37
C TRP A 210 12.16 -11.94 16.26
N GLN A 211 11.79 -11.83 17.53
CA GLN A 211 12.54 -11.03 18.50
C GLN A 211 13.96 -11.58 18.69
N GLU A 212 14.08 -12.89 18.90
CA GLU A 212 15.38 -13.56 19.10
C GLU A 212 16.28 -13.52 17.85
N GLN A 213 15.67 -13.60 16.67
CA GLN A 213 16.38 -13.58 15.38
C GLN A 213 16.78 -12.16 14.93
N GLY A 214 16.34 -11.12 15.62
CA GLY A 214 16.63 -9.74 15.25
C GLY A 214 15.78 -9.21 14.08
N ALA A 215 14.61 -9.81 13.82
CA ALA A 215 13.75 -9.39 12.72
C ALA A 215 13.16 -7.98 12.95
N TYR A 216 12.90 -7.61 14.20
CA TYR A 216 12.39 -6.27 14.54
C TYR A 216 13.41 -5.18 14.26
N GLN A 217 14.69 -5.43 14.55
CA GLN A 217 15.79 -4.53 14.22
C GLN A 217 15.90 -4.35 12.72
N TYR A 218 15.90 -5.45 11.96
CA TYR A 218 15.93 -5.41 10.50
C TYR A 218 14.75 -4.60 9.91
N VAL A 219 13.54 -4.86 10.40
CA VAL A 219 12.33 -4.15 9.95
C VAL A 219 12.39 -2.67 10.31
N LEU A 220 12.81 -2.33 11.54
CA LEU A 220 12.90 -0.95 11.99
C LEU A 220 13.95 -0.17 11.21
N GLU A 221 15.12 -0.75 10.93
CA GLU A 221 16.14 -0.13 10.10
C GLU A 221 15.61 0.18 8.70
N ARG A 222 14.90 -0.77 8.09
CA ARG A 222 14.26 -0.57 6.77
C ARG A 222 13.15 0.47 6.82
N LEU A 223 12.39 0.52 7.91
CA LEU A 223 11.35 1.51 8.10
C LEU A 223 11.94 2.93 8.18
N ILE A 224 12.91 3.14 9.06
CA ILE A 224 13.51 4.46 9.31
C ILE A 224 14.34 4.92 8.11
N GLU A 225 15.21 4.06 7.57
CA GLU A 225 16.19 4.48 6.57
C GLU A 225 15.65 4.47 5.15
N ARG A 226 14.62 3.66 4.87
CA ARG A 226 14.11 3.41 3.51
C ARG A 226 12.61 3.64 3.36
N ASP A 227 11.93 4.00 4.44
CA ASP A 227 10.48 4.15 4.44
C ASP A 227 9.79 2.86 3.94
N THR A 228 10.26 1.73 4.44
CA THR A 228 9.70 0.43 4.08
C THR A 228 8.82 -0.06 5.22
N GLN A 229 7.52 0.02 5.02
CA GLN A 229 6.52 -0.56 5.92
C GLN A 229 6.41 -2.07 5.69
N PHE A 230 6.02 -2.78 6.74
CA PHE A 230 5.84 -4.23 6.67
C PHE A 230 4.40 -4.62 7.00
N THR A 231 3.89 -5.55 6.21
CA THR A 231 2.59 -6.17 6.42
C THR A 231 2.77 -7.60 6.90
N LEU A 232 2.12 -7.94 8.01
CA LEU A 232 1.99 -9.32 8.46
C LEU A 232 1.13 -10.11 7.45
N VAL A 233 1.73 -11.11 6.82
CA VAL A 233 1.07 -12.02 5.89
C VAL A 233 1.00 -13.40 6.53
N MET A 234 -0.21 -13.95 6.61
CA MET A 234 -0.49 -15.31 7.06
C MET A 234 -0.89 -16.16 5.85
N THR A 235 0.03 -17.00 5.40
CA THR A 235 -0.15 -17.85 4.21
C THR A 235 -0.48 -19.30 4.62
N PRO A 236 -1.50 -19.96 4.05
CA PRO A 236 -1.71 -21.39 4.27
C PRO A 236 -0.46 -22.24 3.95
N ASN A 237 0.00 -23.05 4.90
CA ASN A 237 1.22 -23.86 4.74
C ASN A 237 0.93 -25.18 4.02
N ILE A 238 0.47 -25.09 2.76
CA ILE A 238 0.06 -26.25 1.96
C ILE A 238 0.80 -26.30 0.62
N LEU A 239 0.89 -27.51 0.07
CA LEU A 239 1.19 -27.71 -1.35
C LEU A 239 -0.11 -27.51 -2.15
N ALA A 240 -0.39 -26.26 -2.54
CA ALA A 240 -1.52 -25.94 -3.41
C ALA A 240 -1.18 -26.34 -4.86
N SER A 241 -2.12 -26.98 -5.56
CA SER A 241 -1.97 -27.23 -6.99
C SER A 241 -1.89 -25.91 -7.76
N LYS A 242 -1.21 -25.92 -8.90
CA LYS A 242 -1.18 -24.79 -9.84
C LYS A 242 -2.60 -24.28 -10.16
N GLU A 243 -3.55 -25.18 -10.35
CA GLU A 243 -4.95 -24.85 -10.64
C GLU A 243 -5.62 -24.15 -9.45
N GLN A 244 -5.35 -24.57 -8.20
CA GLN A 244 -5.84 -23.88 -7.00
C GLN A 244 -5.24 -22.48 -6.87
N ILE A 245 -3.95 -22.31 -7.13
CA ILE A 245 -3.27 -21.01 -7.06
C ILE A 245 -3.84 -20.06 -8.11
N ILE A 246 -3.99 -20.52 -9.35
CA ILE A 246 -4.62 -19.76 -10.44
C ILE A 246 -6.05 -19.39 -10.08
N ALA A 247 -6.85 -20.35 -9.61
CA ALA A 247 -8.25 -20.10 -9.23
C ALA A 247 -8.35 -19.08 -8.09
N SER A 248 -7.43 -19.13 -7.12
CA SER A 248 -7.36 -18.18 -6.01
C SER A 248 -7.05 -16.74 -6.49
N ALA A 249 -6.11 -16.58 -7.42
CA ALA A 249 -5.83 -15.28 -8.04
C ALA A 249 -7.01 -14.77 -8.89
N GLN A 250 -7.76 -15.65 -9.55
CA GLN A 250 -8.98 -15.28 -10.29
C GLN A 250 -10.11 -14.88 -9.34
N ASP A 251 -10.29 -15.63 -8.25
CA ASP A 251 -11.30 -15.35 -7.24
C ASP A 251 -11.09 -13.98 -6.59
N PHE A 252 -9.84 -13.66 -6.27
CA PHE A 252 -9.47 -12.33 -5.80
C PHE A 252 -9.90 -11.22 -6.79
N GLY A 253 -9.76 -11.44 -8.10
CA GLY A 253 -10.14 -10.47 -9.12
C GLY A 253 -11.64 -10.31 -9.38
N LYS A 254 -12.51 -11.22 -8.90
CA LYS A 254 -13.96 -11.17 -9.18
C LYS A 254 -14.65 -9.92 -8.64
N ASP A 255 -14.17 -9.42 -7.51
CA ASP A 255 -14.70 -8.22 -6.86
C ASP A 255 -14.08 -6.93 -7.41
N GLN A 256 -13.27 -7.02 -8.47
CA GLN A 256 -12.63 -5.89 -9.14
C GLN A 256 -13.30 -5.64 -10.49
N PRO A 257 -13.23 -4.40 -11.03
CA PRO A 257 -13.85 -4.06 -12.31
C PRO A 257 -13.30 -4.84 -13.52
N TYR A 258 -12.20 -5.61 -13.35
CA TYR A 258 -11.52 -6.30 -14.44
C TYR A 258 -11.08 -7.72 -14.05
N GLU A 259 -11.20 -8.65 -15.00
CA GLU A 259 -10.78 -10.05 -14.82
C GLU A 259 -9.26 -10.19 -14.63
N THR A 260 -8.82 -11.13 -13.78
CA THR A 260 -7.41 -11.49 -13.58
C THR A 260 -6.72 -11.88 -14.88
N TYR A 261 -5.55 -11.30 -15.16
CA TYR A 261 -4.71 -11.72 -16.29
C TYR A 261 -3.79 -12.86 -15.86
N ILE A 262 -3.70 -13.90 -16.68
CA ILE A 262 -2.84 -15.06 -16.42
C ILE A 262 -2.09 -15.41 -17.70
N TYR A 263 -0.77 -15.35 -17.63
CA TYR A 263 0.13 -15.78 -18.70
C TYR A 263 0.31 -17.31 -18.63
N ARG A 264 -0.70 -18.07 -19.05
CA ARG A 264 -0.74 -19.53 -18.86
C ARG A 264 0.46 -20.25 -19.47
N GLU A 265 0.92 -19.83 -20.63
CA GLU A 265 2.06 -20.45 -21.32
C GLU A 265 3.35 -20.46 -20.49
N LEU A 266 3.52 -19.47 -19.59
CA LEU A 266 4.64 -19.43 -18.66
C LEU A 266 4.34 -20.24 -17.41
N TYR A 267 3.20 -19.98 -16.75
CA TYR A 267 2.84 -20.60 -15.47
C TYR A 267 2.66 -22.11 -15.57
N ASP A 268 2.27 -22.62 -16.74
CA ASP A 268 2.14 -24.06 -16.98
C ASP A 268 3.48 -24.80 -17.01
N GLN A 269 4.61 -24.08 -17.12
CA GLN A 269 5.97 -24.64 -17.10
C GLN A 269 6.53 -24.82 -15.68
N TYR A 270 5.81 -24.37 -14.65
CA TYR A 270 6.23 -24.49 -13.24
C TYR A 270 5.39 -25.52 -12.48
N SER A 271 6.03 -26.21 -11.55
CA SER A 271 5.40 -27.21 -10.70
C SER A 271 4.54 -26.58 -9.60
N SER A 272 3.69 -27.39 -8.96
CA SER A 272 2.89 -26.90 -7.84
C SER A 272 3.78 -26.47 -6.66
N GLU A 273 4.87 -27.21 -6.41
CA GLU A 273 5.86 -26.92 -5.38
C GLU A 273 6.58 -25.58 -5.64
N GLU A 274 6.94 -25.31 -6.90
CA GLU A 274 7.56 -24.04 -7.30
C GLU A 274 6.62 -22.86 -7.05
N LEU A 275 5.32 -23.00 -7.33
CA LEU A 275 4.35 -21.91 -7.19
C LEU A 275 3.83 -21.73 -5.75
N SER A 276 3.69 -22.80 -4.97
CA SER A 276 3.25 -22.75 -3.56
C SER A 276 4.36 -22.28 -2.61
N GLY A 277 5.62 -22.44 -3.03
CA GLY A 277 6.80 -22.26 -2.19
C GLY A 277 7.00 -23.41 -1.21
N ALA A 278 8.14 -23.38 -0.51
CA ALA A 278 8.52 -24.40 0.47
C ALA A 278 7.56 -24.45 1.67
N GLN A 279 7.21 -25.66 2.09
CA GLN A 279 6.40 -25.87 3.29
C GLN A 279 7.28 -25.86 4.54
N GLU A 280 6.78 -25.22 5.59
CA GLU A 280 7.41 -25.24 6.91
C GLU A 280 6.96 -26.48 7.70
N GLN A 281 7.86 -27.06 8.49
CA GLN A 281 7.52 -28.25 9.27
C GLN A 281 6.68 -27.90 10.50
N ALA A 282 5.68 -28.72 10.78
CA ALA A 282 4.86 -28.67 11.99
C ALA A 282 4.06 -27.37 12.25
N VAL A 283 3.91 -26.50 11.25
CA VAL A 283 3.06 -25.29 11.33
C VAL A 283 1.89 -25.36 10.35
N ALA A 284 0.76 -24.75 10.71
CA ALA A 284 -0.45 -24.70 9.89
C ALA A 284 -0.45 -23.52 8.91
N ALA A 285 0.16 -22.41 9.31
CA ALA A 285 0.32 -21.23 8.49
C ALA A 285 1.77 -20.73 8.54
N ARG A 286 2.24 -20.18 7.42
CA ARG A 286 3.50 -19.44 7.36
C ARG A 286 3.21 -17.99 7.69
N PHE A 287 3.97 -17.45 8.64
CA PHE A 287 3.90 -16.04 9.03
C PHE A 287 5.12 -15.33 8.49
N SER A 288 4.89 -14.28 7.70
CA SER A 288 5.96 -13.51 7.06
C SER A 288 5.68 -12.02 7.15
N LEU A 289 6.74 -11.21 7.13
CA LEU A 289 6.70 -9.75 7.05
C LEU A 289 7.01 -9.33 5.62
N MET A 290 5.99 -8.84 4.91
CA MET A 290 6.08 -8.39 3.53
C MET A 290 6.39 -6.89 3.46
N PRO A 291 7.50 -6.46 2.84
CA PRO A 291 7.79 -5.04 2.67
C PRO A 291 6.83 -4.40 1.64
N SER A 292 6.51 -3.12 1.84
CA SER A 292 5.72 -2.31 0.92
C SER A 292 6.50 -1.87 -0.33
N LYS A 293 7.84 -1.90 -0.26
CA LYS A 293 8.75 -1.49 -1.34
C LYS A 293 9.62 -2.64 -1.82
N PHE A 294 10.25 -2.44 -2.97
CA PHE A 294 11.30 -3.33 -3.46
C PHE A 294 12.52 -3.34 -2.54
N THR A 295 13.33 -4.38 -2.66
CA THR A 295 14.55 -4.56 -1.88
C THR A 295 15.68 -3.83 -2.61
N PRO A 296 16.24 -2.73 -2.06
CA PRO A 296 17.23 -1.89 -2.74
C PRO A 296 18.43 -2.65 -3.29
N GLU A 297 18.86 -3.70 -2.58
CA GLU A 297 19.95 -4.56 -3.01
C GLU A 297 19.65 -5.23 -4.36
N LEU A 298 18.38 -5.51 -4.65
CA LEU A 298 17.93 -6.27 -5.82
C LEU A 298 17.35 -5.38 -6.94
N GLU A 299 17.36 -4.05 -6.79
CA GLU A 299 16.78 -3.14 -7.77
C GLU A 299 17.61 -3.03 -9.06
N GLN A 300 16.90 -2.82 -10.17
CA GLN A 300 17.45 -2.44 -11.48
C GLN A 300 18.61 -3.32 -11.96
N VAL A 301 18.47 -4.65 -11.80
CA VAL A 301 19.45 -5.62 -12.31
C VAL A 301 18.77 -6.89 -12.86
N PRO A 302 19.44 -7.67 -13.73
CA PRO A 302 18.89 -8.92 -14.27
C PRO A 302 18.78 -10.02 -13.21
N VAL A 303 17.96 -11.04 -13.48
CA VAL A 303 17.63 -12.12 -12.52
C VAL A 303 18.88 -12.84 -11.98
N GLU A 304 19.88 -13.11 -12.82
CA GLU A 304 21.13 -13.77 -12.40
C GLU A 304 21.90 -12.96 -11.34
N GLN A 305 21.95 -11.64 -11.51
CA GLN A 305 22.57 -10.75 -10.53
C GLN A 305 21.70 -10.64 -9.27
N GLN A 306 20.38 -10.58 -9.42
CA GLN A 306 19.45 -10.58 -8.27
C GLN A 306 19.60 -11.86 -7.44
N ARG A 307 19.72 -13.03 -8.06
CA ARG A 307 19.97 -14.30 -7.38
C ARG A 307 21.28 -14.29 -6.60
N THR A 308 22.35 -13.76 -7.20
CA THR A 308 23.65 -13.62 -6.53
C THR A 308 23.55 -12.72 -5.30
N LYS A 309 22.91 -11.56 -5.43
CA LYS A 309 22.72 -10.60 -4.34
C LYS A 309 21.76 -11.13 -3.26
N LEU A 310 20.72 -11.87 -3.65
CA LEU A 310 19.82 -12.57 -2.73
C LEU A 310 20.59 -13.59 -1.89
N GLN A 311 21.50 -14.36 -2.51
CA GLN A 311 22.31 -15.31 -1.77
C GLN A 311 23.23 -14.59 -0.77
N GLN A 312 23.88 -13.49 -1.18
CA GLN A 312 24.69 -12.66 -0.28
C GLN A 312 23.86 -12.12 0.91
N LEU A 313 22.62 -11.69 0.67
CA LEU A 313 21.72 -11.21 1.70
C LEU A 313 21.29 -12.35 2.66
N LYS A 314 21.03 -13.54 2.14
CA LYS A 314 20.74 -14.73 2.95
C LYS A 314 21.94 -15.15 3.79
N ASP A 315 23.15 -15.07 3.24
CA ASP A 315 24.38 -15.44 3.93
C ASP A 315 24.75 -14.43 5.02
N SER A 316 24.42 -13.15 4.84
CA SER A 316 24.67 -12.11 5.86
C SER A 316 23.64 -12.09 6.98
N LEU A 317 22.43 -12.58 6.74
CA LEU A 317 21.31 -12.59 7.68
C LEU A 317 20.59 -13.96 7.73
N PRO A 318 21.32 -15.07 7.98
CA PRO A 318 20.76 -16.43 7.87
C PRO A 318 19.62 -16.69 8.85
N GLN A 319 19.62 -16.00 9.99
CA GLN A 319 18.61 -16.15 11.04
C GLN A 319 17.24 -15.56 10.64
N LEU A 320 17.18 -14.67 9.66
CA LEU A 320 15.95 -13.98 9.27
C LEU A 320 15.09 -14.75 8.25
N SER A 321 15.60 -15.88 7.74
CA SER A 321 14.91 -16.70 6.72
C SER A 321 14.43 -15.88 5.50
N ILE A 322 15.25 -14.92 5.08
CA ILE A 322 14.96 -14.04 3.94
C ILE A 322 14.73 -14.89 2.68
N ARG A 323 13.61 -14.65 1.99
CA ARG A 323 13.27 -15.37 0.75
C ARG A 323 12.42 -14.54 -0.19
N VAL A 324 12.38 -14.96 -1.45
CA VAL A 324 11.42 -14.44 -2.42
C VAL A 324 10.03 -14.97 -2.03
N PRO A 325 8.99 -14.12 -2.06
CA PRO A 325 7.63 -14.60 -1.85
C PRO A 325 7.22 -15.59 -2.96
N SER A 326 6.60 -16.68 -2.57
CA SER A 326 5.94 -17.58 -3.54
C SER A 326 4.73 -16.90 -4.18
N ILE A 327 4.15 -17.49 -5.23
CA ILE A 327 2.88 -16.99 -5.79
C ILE A 327 1.76 -17.08 -4.75
N LEU A 328 1.77 -18.13 -3.92
CA LEU A 328 0.80 -18.26 -2.85
C LEU A 328 0.96 -17.18 -1.76
N ASP A 329 2.20 -16.77 -1.45
CA ASP A 329 2.44 -15.63 -0.56
C ASP A 329 1.97 -14.32 -1.19
N ALA A 330 2.15 -14.15 -2.51
CA ALA A 330 1.67 -12.97 -3.23
C ALA A 330 0.14 -12.81 -3.10
N ILE A 331 -0.61 -13.88 -3.35
CA ILE A 331 -2.07 -13.86 -3.23
C ILE A 331 -2.51 -13.58 -1.79
N SER A 332 -1.88 -14.23 -0.81
CA SER A 332 -2.14 -14.01 0.62
C SER A 332 -1.83 -12.55 1.03
N TYR A 333 -0.79 -11.95 0.44
CA TYR A 333 -0.45 -10.56 0.63
C TYR A 333 -1.50 -9.63 0.03
N TRP A 334 -1.99 -9.89 -1.18
CA TRP A 334 -3.06 -9.06 -1.77
C TRP A 334 -4.34 -9.11 -0.93
N GLN A 335 -4.70 -10.28 -0.40
CA GLN A 335 -5.81 -10.42 0.55
C GLN A 335 -5.55 -9.65 1.85
N SER A 336 -4.30 -9.63 2.33
CA SER A 336 -3.91 -8.86 3.52
C SER A 336 -4.07 -7.36 3.30
N LEU A 337 -3.68 -6.85 2.12
CA LEU A 337 -3.91 -5.45 1.74
C LEU A 337 -5.40 -5.12 1.63
N ARG A 338 -6.20 -5.99 0.99
CA ARG A 338 -7.65 -5.84 0.91
C ARG A 338 -8.31 -5.80 2.29
N ALA A 339 -7.94 -6.73 3.17
CA ALA A 339 -8.50 -6.81 4.51
C ALA A 339 -8.12 -5.59 5.37
N LYS A 340 -6.98 -4.93 5.09
CA LYS A 340 -6.57 -3.65 5.70
C LYS A 340 -7.34 -2.44 5.15
N GLY A 341 -8.15 -2.62 4.10
CA GLY A 341 -8.87 -1.55 3.43
C GLY A 341 -7.95 -0.67 2.57
N VAL A 342 -6.85 -1.23 2.05
CA VAL A 342 -5.99 -0.53 1.08
C VAL A 342 -6.71 -0.51 -0.27
N ALA A 343 -6.90 0.66 -0.89
CA ALA A 343 -7.29 0.73 -2.29
C ALA A 343 -6.29 -0.06 -3.13
N LEU A 344 -6.79 -1.07 -3.83
CA LEU A 344 -5.97 -1.90 -4.71
C LEU A 344 -5.91 -1.32 -6.13
N SER A 345 -6.02 -0.01 -6.29
CA SER A 345 -5.94 0.72 -7.56
C SER A 345 -5.10 1.99 -7.38
N GLY A 346 -4.55 2.51 -8.47
CA GLY A 346 -3.69 3.69 -8.48
C GLY A 346 -2.28 3.42 -9.02
N ASP A 347 -1.59 4.49 -9.40
CA ASP A 347 -0.33 4.42 -10.18
C ASP A 347 0.80 3.68 -9.45
N ASP A 348 0.76 3.64 -8.11
CA ASP A 348 1.79 2.99 -7.31
C ASP A 348 1.49 1.51 -6.97
N MET A 349 0.33 0.97 -7.37
CA MET A 349 -0.07 -0.40 -7.01
C MET A 349 0.90 -1.47 -7.49
N HIS A 350 1.43 -1.26 -8.70
CA HIS A 350 2.43 -2.16 -9.26
C HIS A 350 3.69 -2.24 -8.38
N TYR A 351 4.12 -1.09 -7.83
CA TYR A 351 5.27 -0.98 -6.94
C TYR A 351 4.97 -1.49 -5.53
N LYS A 352 3.70 -1.50 -5.11
CA LYS A 352 3.30 -2.04 -3.79
C LYS A 352 3.12 -3.54 -3.79
N THR A 353 2.61 -4.12 -4.87
CA THR A 353 2.18 -5.52 -4.92
C THR A 353 3.03 -6.41 -5.81
N GLY A 354 3.86 -5.83 -6.67
CA GLY A 354 4.68 -6.53 -7.64
C GLY A 354 5.74 -7.43 -6.99
N ILE A 355 5.75 -8.70 -7.35
CA ILE A 355 6.75 -9.68 -6.96
C ILE A 355 7.32 -10.29 -8.23
N ARG A 356 8.64 -10.18 -8.41
CA ARG A 356 9.41 -10.89 -9.42
C ARG A 356 9.92 -12.18 -8.78
N HIS A 357 9.54 -13.34 -9.32
CA HIS A 357 9.85 -14.65 -8.72
C HIS A 357 11.23 -15.13 -9.14
N ILE A 358 12.25 -14.38 -8.72
CA ILE A 358 13.66 -14.54 -9.12
C ILE A 358 14.30 -15.81 -8.57
N ASP A 359 13.67 -16.46 -7.59
CA ASP A 359 14.08 -17.75 -7.05
C ASP A 359 13.77 -18.90 -7.99
N LEU A 360 12.78 -18.74 -8.88
CA LEU A 360 12.41 -19.73 -9.88
C LEU A 360 13.34 -19.68 -11.10
N GLU A 361 13.65 -20.85 -11.65
CA GLU A 361 14.47 -20.93 -12.85
C GLU A 361 13.78 -20.23 -14.03
N PRO A 362 14.49 -19.37 -14.80
CA PRO A 362 13.93 -18.77 -16.00
C PRO A 362 13.50 -19.84 -17.01
N ARG A 363 12.28 -19.71 -17.52
CA ARG A 363 11.73 -20.57 -18.57
C ARG A 363 11.65 -19.83 -19.90
N ARG A 364 11.74 -20.57 -20.99
CA ARG A 364 11.66 -19.97 -22.34
C ARG A 364 10.21 -19.65 -22.66
N LEU A 365 9.99 -18.40 -23.03
CA LEU A 365 8.72 -17.87 -23.52
C LEU A 365 9.01 -17.14 -24.83
N ASP A 366 8.59 -17.74 -25.93
CA ASP A 366 9.00 -17.37 -27.28
C ASP A 366 10.54 -17.30 -27.42
N SER A 367 11.07 -16.11 -27.71
CA SER A 367 12.51 -15.87 -27.85
C SER A 367 13.21 -15.43 -26.56
N PHE A 368 12.46 -15.22 -25.47
CA PHE A 368 12.98 -14.64 -24.24
C PHE A 368 12.98 -15.65 -23.10
N LEU A 369 13.98 -15.57 -22.22
CA LEU A 369 13.93 -16.22 -20.91
C LEU A 369 13.10 -15.33 -19.97
N SER A 370 12.16 -15.93 -19.25
CA SER A 370 11.27 -15.21 -18.35
C SER A 370 11.12 -15.94 -17.02
N VAL A 371 10.95 -15.18 -15.95
CA VAL A 371 10.48 -15.66 -14.66
C VAL A 371 9.03 -15.19 -14.43
N PRO A 372 8.25 -15.85 -13.57
CA PRO A 372 6.95 -15.36 -13.20
C PRO A 372 7.05 -13.98 -12.55
N ARG A 373 6.04 -13.16 -12.80
CA ARG A 373 5.78 -11.92 -12.06
C ARG A 373 4.34 -11.96 -11.60
N SER A 374 4.11 -11.65 -10.33
CA SER A 374 2.77 -11.52 -9.78
C SER A 374 2.56 -10.11 -9.24
N GLY A 375 1.33 -9.60 -9.28
CA GLY A 375 0.99 -8.32 -8.66
C GLY A 375 -0.42 -7.87 -9.00
N VAL A 376 -0.73 -6.63 -8.65
CA VAL A 376 -1.97 -5.93 -9.00
C VAL A 376 -1.57 -4.68 -9.79
N ASN A 377 -2.23 -4.43 -10.91
CA ASN A 377 -1.92 -3.27 -11.74
C ASN A 377 -2.64 -2.00 -11.27
N VAL A 378 -2.40 -0.89 -11.97
CA VAL A 378 -2.97 0.43 -11.64
C VAL A 378 -4.51 0.47 -11.65
N ALA A 379 -5.15 -0.43 -12.38
CA ALA A 379 -6.61 -0.54 -12.47
C ALA A 379 -7.20 -1.52 -11.45
N GLY A 380 -6.39 -2.04 -10.53
CA GLY A 380 -6.77 -3.07 -9.56
C GLY A 380 -6.96 -4.47 -10.10
N LYS A 381 -6.49 -4.70 -11.32
CA LYS A 381 -6.51 -6.01 -11.95
C LYS A 381 -5.36 -6.87 -11.43
N PRO A 382 -5.63 -8.07 -10.89
CA PRO A 382 -4.59 -9.02 -10.51
C PRO A 382 -3.91 -9.56 -11.76
N LEU A 383 -2.59 -9.71 -11.69
CA LEU A 383 -1.72 -10.14 -12.77
C LEU A 383 -0.87 -11.31 -12.30
N LEU A 384 -0.97 -12.43 -13.01
CA LEU A 384 0.02 -13.49 -13.05
C LEU A 384 0.71 -13.41 -14.42
N SER A 385 1.75 -12.59 -14.53
CA SER A 385 2.44 -12.26 -15.78
C SER A 385 3.87 -12.83 -15.83
N SER A 386 4.64 -12.42 -16.84
CA SER A 386 6.06 -12.70 -16.96
C SER A 386 6.90 -11.45 -16.65
N SER A 387 8.17 -11.64 -16.31
CA SER A 387 9.24 -10.65 -16.36
C SER A 387 10.43 -11.27 -17.08
N PHE A 388 11.00 -10.57 -18.06
CA PHE A 388 12.15 -11.08 -18.81
C PHE A 388 13.35 -11.22 -17.86
N ALA A 389 14.08 -12.33 -17.92
CA ALA A 389 15.16 -12.60 -16.98
C ALA A 389 16.40 -11.70 -17.21
N GLU A 390 16.58 -11.25 -18.45
CA GLU A 390 17.75 -10.49 -18.90
C GLU A 390 17.59 -8.96 -18.76
N VAL A 391 16.39 -8.47 -18.45
CA VAL A 391 16.16 -7.03 -18.27
C VAL A 391 16.32 -6.62 -16.82
N ASP A 392 16.77 -5.39 -16.64
CA ASP A 392 16.79 -4.71 -15.34
C ASP A 392 15.34 -4.50 -14.88
N ASP A 393 15.04 -4.98 -13.68
CA ASP A 393 13.73 -4.87 -13.04
C ASP A 393 13.96 -5.01 -11.54
N ASP A 394 12.93 -4.72 -10.76
CA ASP A 394 13.02 -4.73 -9.30
C ASP A 394 12.52 -6.05 -8.72
N ALA A 395 13.03 -6.41 -7.55
CA ALA A 395 12.58 -7.58 -6.81
C ALA A 395 12.42 -7.23 -5.32
N ARG A 396 11.58 -8.00 -4.63
CA ARG A 396 11.41 -7.88 -3.18
C ARG A 396 11.62 -9.22 -2.49
N VAL A 397 12.03 -9.15 -1.24
CA VAL A 397 12.13 -10.29 -0.35
C VAL A 397 11.25 -10.07 0.87
N LEU A 398 10.73 -11.16 1.43
CA LEU A 398 10.06 -11.15 2.73
C LEU A 398 11.00 -11.66 3.82
N VAL A 399 10.65 -11.35 5.07
CA VAL A 399 11.29 -11.90 6.28
C VAL A 399 10.34 -12.90 6.92
N GLY A 400 10.87 -14.01 7.42
CA GLY A 400 10.08 -14.99 8.17
C GLY A 400 9.59 -16.17 7.36
#